data_AF-A0A0M1J2X6-F1
#
_entry.id   AF-A0A0M1J2X6-F1
#
_cell.length_a   1.000
_cell.length_b   1.000
_cell.length_c   1.000
_cell.angle_alpha   90.00
_cell.angle_beta   90.00
_cell.angle_gamma   90.00
#
_symmetry.space_group_name_H-M   'P 1'
#
loop_
_entity.id
_entity.type
_entity.pdbx_description
1 polymer ?
#
loop_
_entity_poly.entity_id
_entity_poly.type
_entity_poly.pdbx_seq_one_letter_code
_entity_poly.pdbx_strand_id
1 'polypeptide(L)' 'MALNTLTKADIAEHLFDKLGLNKRESKDMVELFFERIRVSLEDGQQVKLSGFGNFDLRDKKQRPGR' A
#
# COMPACT_ATOMS: atom_id res chain seq x y z
N MET A 1 14.36 1.00 20.93
CA MET A 1 13.58 0.03 20.14
C MET A 1 14.18 0.01 18.76
N ALA A 2 14.61 -1.16 18.25
CA ALA A 2 15.14 -1.23 16.88
C ALA A 2 14.02 -0.81 15.90
N LEU A 3 14.33 0.06 14.94
CA LEU A 3 13.45 0.36 13.82
C LEU A 3 13.36 -0.90 12.95
N ASN A 4 12.39 -1.75 13.25
CA ASN A 4 12.08 -2.88 12.41
C ASN A 4 11.27 -2.38 11.20
N THR A 5 11.69 -2.72 9.99
CA THR A 5 10.96 -2.34 8.77
C THR A 5 9.60 -3.02 8.78
N LEU A 6 8.52 -2.24 8.69
CA LEU A 6 7.17 -2.77 8.62
C LEU A 6 6.97 -3.55 7.30
N THR A 7 6.57 -4.81 7.41
CA THR A 7 6.28 -5.68 6.26
C THR A 7 4.77 -5.93 6.11
N LYS A 8 4.36 -6.47 4.95
CA LYS A 8 2.97 -6.91 4.75
C LYS A 8 2.56 -8.00 5.75
N ALA A 9 3.50 -8.86 6.15
CA ALA A 9 3.22 -9.92 7.13
C ALA A 9 2.89 -9.32 8.49
N ASP A 10 3.61 -8.27 8.91
CA ASP A 10 3.33 -7.57 10.16
C ASP A 10 1.95 -6.91 10.16
N ILE A 11 1.55 -6.31 9.03
CA ILE A 11 0.21 -5.70 8.89
C ILE A 11 -0.87 -6.80 8.95
N ALA A 12 -0.68 -7.93 8.27
CA ALA A 12 -1.63 -9.03 8.27
C ALA A 12 -1.78 -9.66 9.67
N GLU A 13 -0.67 -9.87 10.39
CA GLU A 13 -0.72 -10.37 11.77
C GLU A 13 -1.44 -9.36 12.69
N HIS A 14 -1.20 -8.06 12.50
CA HIS A 14 -1.90 -7.03 13.27
C HIS A 14 -3.42 -7.01 12.99
N LEU A 15 -3.86 -7.28 11.75
CA LEU A 15 -5.28 -7.42 11.43
C LEU A 15 -5.89 -8.68 12.07
N PHE A 16 -5.16 -9.80 12.05
CA PHE A 16 -5.54 -11.02 12.76
C PHE A 16 -5.75 -10.75 14.25
N ASP A 17 -4.78 -10.10 14.92
CA ASP A 17 -4.82 -9.81 16.35
C ASP A 17 -5.93 -8.83 16.74
N LYS A 18 -6.19 -7.80 15.92
CA LYS A 18 -7.13 -6.73 16.26
C LYS A 18 -8.57 -7.00 15.84
N LEU A 19 -8.77 -7.70 14.73
CA LEU A 19 -10.09 -7.88 14.13
C LEU A 19 -10.59 -9.33 14.21
N GLY A 20 -9.73 -10.28 14.62
CA GLY A 20 -10.10 -11.69 14.70
C GLY A 20 -10.35 -12.35 13.34
N LEU A 21 -9.93 -11.70 12.25
CA LEU A 21 -9.92 -12.28 10.91
C LEU A 21 -9.01 -13.51 10.91
N ASN A 22 -9.30 -14.51 10.09
CA ASN A 22 -8.34 -15.61 9.99
C ASN A 22 -7.06 -15.17 9.25
N LYS A 23 -5.95 -15.90 9.43
CA LYS A 23 -4.65 -15.52 8.86
C LYS A 23 -4.66 -15.38 7.34
N ARG A 24 -5.46 -16.21 6.65
CA ARG A 24 -5.60 -16.16 5.19
C ARG A 24 -6.33 -14.89 4.76
N GLU A 25 -7.48 -14.61 5.37
CA GLU A 25 -8.27 -13.40 5.09
C GLU A 25 -7.48 -12.12 5.37
N SER A 26 -6.72 -12.10 6.47
CA SER A 26 -5.87 -10.96 6.84
C SER A 26 -4.81 -10.70 5.76
N LYS A 27 -4.16 -11.76 5.28
CA LYS A 27 -3.18 -11.67 4.20
C LYS A 27 -3.84 -11.20 2.89
N ASP A 28 -4.97 -11.81 2.53
CA ASP A 28 -5.69 -11.52 1.29
C ASP A 28 -6.19 -10.06 1.28
N MET A 29 -6.63 -9.54 2.42
CA MET A 29 -7.04 -8.14 2.57
C MET A 29 -5.87 -7.16 2.36
N VAL A 30 -4.70 -7.43 2.95
CA VAL A 30 -3.52 -6.59 2.77
C VAL A 30 -3.06 -6.60 1.31
N GLU A 31 -3.05 -7.76 0.66
CA GLU A 31 -2.70 -7.84 -0.76
C GLU A 31 -3.70 -7.11 -1.65
N LEU A 32 -5.00 -7.32 -1.43
CA LEU A 32 -6.05 -6.65 -2.19
C LEU A 32 -6.01 -5.12 -2.02
N PHE A 33 -5.70 -4.64 -0.82
CA PHE A 33 -5.55 -3.21 -0.55
C PHE A 33 -4.47 -2.57 -1.44
N PHE A 34 -3.26 -3.13 -1.45
CA PHE A 34 -2.19 -2.59 -2.28
C PHE A 34 -2.42 -2.83 -3.77
N GLU A 35 -3.05 -3.94 -4.13
CA GLU A 35 -3.44 -4.22 -5.51
C GLU A 35 -4.42 -3.16 -6.03
N ARG A 36 -5.41 -2.77 -5.21
CA ARG A 36 -6.37 -1.75 -5.61
C ARG A 36 -5.70 -0.40 -5.84
N ILE A 37 -4.71 -0.04 -5.02
CA ILE A 37 -3.91 1.17 -5.22
C ILE A 37 -3.13 1.08 -6.54
N ARG A 38 -2.49 -0.06 -6.83
CA ARG A 38 -1.75 -0.26 -8.09
C ARG A 38 -2.64 -0.11 -9.31
N VAL A 39 -3.76 -0.82 -9.35
CA VAL A 39 -4.69 -0.78 -10.49
C VAL A 39 -5.23 0.64 -10.72
N SER A 40 -5.62 1.35 -9.66
CA SER A 40 -6.05 2.76 -9.83
C SER A 40 -4.95 3.66 -10.42
N LEU A 41 -3.70 3.49 -9.99
CA LEU A 41 -2.58 4.26 -10.53
C LEU A 41 -2.22 3.83 -11.96
N GLU A 42 -2.35 2.56 -12.31
CA GLU A 42 -2.17 2.08 -13.69
C GLU A 42 -3.21 2.71 -14.63
N ASP A 43 -4.45 2.86 -14.16
CA ASP A 43 -5.55 3.50 -14.88
C ASP A 43 -5.44 5.04 -14.95
N GLY A 44 -4.32 5.63 -14.50
CA GLY A 44 -4.12 7.07 -14.52
C GLY A 44 -4.81 7.82 -13.37
N GLN A 45 -5.43 7.12 -12.41
CA GLN A 45 -6.22 7.71 -11.35
C GLN A 45 -5.37 8.01 -10.12
N GLN A 46 -5.51 9.22 -9.57
CA GLN A 46 -4.92 9.60 -8.29
C GLN A 46 -5.59 8.84 -7.14
N VAL A 47 -4.81 8.30 -6.21
CA VAL A 47 -5.33 7.69 -4.97
C VAL A 47 -5.12 8.65 -3.80
N LYS A 48 -6.21 9.04 -3.12
CA LYS A 48 -6.17 9.92 -1.95
C LYS A 48 -6.60 9.15 -0.71
N LEU A 49 -5.73 9.08 0.29
CA LEU A 49 -6.01 8.48 1.60
C LEU A 49 -6.05 9.58 2.65
N SER A 50 -7.25 10.02 3.02
CA SER A 50 -7.45 11.06 4.03
C SER A 50 -6.79 10.66 5.36
N GLY A 51 -6.02 11.58 5.96
CA GLY A 51 -5.26 11.31 7.18
C GLY A 51 -3.95 10.54 6.99
N PHE A 52 -3.61 10.13 5.75
CA PHE A 52 -2.35 9.47 5.43
C PHE A 52 -1.56 10.24 4.35
N GLY A 53 -2.09 10.36 3.14
CA GLY A 53 -1.39 10.98 2.02
C GLY A 53 -2.01 10.65 0.67
N ASN A 54 -1.37 11.14 -0.40
CA ASN A 54 -1.81 10.96 -1.78
C ASN A 54 -0.76 10.24 -2.62
N PHE A 55 -1.22 9.44 -3.58
CA PHE A 55 -0.38 8.83 -4.60
C PHE A 55 -0.74 9.46 -5.95
N ASP A 56 0.23 10.16 -6.53
CA ASP A 56 0.08 10.97 -7.74
C ASP A 56 0.97 10.43 -8.86
N LEU A 57 0.43 10.40 -10.08
CA LEU A 57 1.21 10.12 -11.28
C LEU A 57 1.75 11.43 -11.86
N ARG A 58 2.98 11.38 -12.37
CA ARG A 58 3.61 12.54 -12.99
C ARG A 58 4.32 12.11 -14.25
N ASP A 59 3.90 12.66 -15.38
CA ASP A 59 4.64 12.53 -16.63
C ASP A 59 5.93 13.32 -16.56
N LYS A 60 7.06 12.63 -16.70
CA LYS A 60 8.39 13.23 -16.63
C LYS A 60 8.90 13.50 -18.03
N LYS A 61 9.30 14.75 -18.30
CA LYS A 61 10.00 15.13 -19.54
C LYS A 61 11.47 14.72 -19.49
N GLN A 62 12.07 14.49 -20.65
CA GLN A 62 13.51 14.26 -20.79
C GLN A 62 14.30 15.46 -20.24
N ARG A 63 15.42 15.18 -19.58
CA ARG A 63 16.37 16.18 -19.08
C ARG A 63 17.80 15.67 -19.24
N PRO A 64 18.79 16.56 -19.45
CA PRO A 64 20.19 16.14 -19.52
C PRO A 64 20.59 15.36 -18.25
N GLY A 65 21.22 14.21 -18.46
CA GLY A 65 21.86 13.44 -17.40
C GLY A 65 23.25 14.00 -17.07
N ARG A 66 23.97 13.29 -16.20
CA ARG A 66 25.43 13.34 -16.12
C ARG A 66 25.97 12.04 -16.69
#